data_AF-Q6ZEM8-F1
#
_entry.id   AF-Q6ZEM8-F1
#
_cell.length_a   1.000
_cell.length_b   1.000
_cell.length_c   1.000
_cell.angle_alpha   90.00
_cell.angle_beta   90.00
_cell.angle_gamma   90.00
#
_symmetry.space_group_name_H-M   'P 1'
#
loop_
_entity.id
_entity.type
_entity.pdbx_description
1 polymer ?
#
loop_
_entity_poly.entity_id
_entity_poly.type
_entity_poly.pdbx_seq_one_letter_code
_entity_poly.pdbx_strand_id
1 'polypeptide(L)'
;MSSTLAITEIIQAIAAEFVVDECFIEKDWYAMRIIGVLSQIQDPTFQLVFSGGTSLSKGFGLIQRFSEDLDFKVKIINNHPPSKNRQQKQRKAFRDKILENLEQYQTDWQVDLNALQKGNESKFFKVPIRYQPLFQVSNSLRPHVQLEVTFESPALEPELKDLQSFVGKALKQQPEAINFPCVNPIETAADKLSALVWRI
;
A
#
# COMPACT_ATOMS: atom_id res chain seq x y z
N MET A 1 6.04 -20.06 18.06
CA MET A 1 6.30 -19.50 19.41
C MET A 1 7.63 -18.75 19.49
N SER A 2 8.75 -19.30 18.98
CA SER A 2 10.05 -18.58 19.00
C SER A 2 10.12 -17.33 18.11
N SER A 3 9.44 -17.32 16.94
CA SER A 3 9.47 -16.20 15.99
C SER A 3 8.67 -14.96 16.42
N THR A 4 7.53 -15.16 17.10
CA THR A 4 6.64 -14.06 17.53
C THR A 4 7.25 -13.26 18.69
N LEU A 5 8.01 -13.90 19.58
CA LEU A 5 8.71 -13.19 20.65
C LEU A 5 9.81 -12.28 20.08
N ALA A 6 10.57 -12.79 19.10
CA ALA A 6 11.63 -12.02 18.45
C ALA A 6 11.10 -10.78 17.72
N ILE A 7 9.96 -10.88 17.01
CA ILE A 7 9.39 -9.71 16.30
C ILE A 7 8.87 -8.66 17.28
N THR A 8 8.24 -9.06 18.39
CA THR A 8 7.75 -8.14 19.42
C THR A 8 8.89 -7.32 20.03
N GLU A 9 10.00 -7.96 20.40
CA GLU A 9 11.16 -7.28 20.98
C GLU A 9 11.77 -6.26 20.00
N ILE A 10 11.86 -6.63 18.72
CA ILE A 10 12.37 -5.71 17.68
C ILE A 10 11.44 -4.51 17.50
N ILE A 11 10.13 -4.75 17.45
CA ILE A 11 9.14 -3.67 17.32
C ILE A 11 9.24 -2.70 18.51
N GLN A 12 9.33 -3.21 19.73
CA GLN A 12 9.49 -2.39 20.95
C GLN A 12 10.77 -1.56 20.92
N ALA A 13 11.90 -2.15 20.51
CA ALA A 13 13.17 -1.44 20.42
C ALA A 13 13.12 -0.29 19.41
N ILE A 14 12.55 -0.56 18.21
CA ILE A 14 12.38 0.46 17.17
C ILE A 14 11.43 1.56 17.65
N ALA A 15 10.28 1.19 18.24
CA ALA A 15 9.29 2.16 18.73
C ALA A 15 9.90 3.12 19.77
N ALA A 16 10.71 2.58 20.69
CA ALA A 16 11.44 3.38 21.67
C ALA A 16 12.46 4.33 21.03
N GLU A 17 13.20 3.87 20.00
CA GLU A 17 14.17 4.70 19.26
C GLU A 17 13.49 5.86 18.52
N PHE A 18 12.34 5.60 17.90
CA PHE A 18 11.57 6.61 17.16
C PHE A 18 10.66 7.47 18.06
N VAL A 19 10.52 7.13 19.34
CA VAL A 19 9.62 7.78 20.31
C VAL A 19 8.16 7.76 19.82
N VAL A 20 7.69 6.57 19.45
CA VAL A 20 6.34 6.33 18.90
C VAL A 20 5.74 5.08 19.53
N ASP A 21 4.41 4.91 19.44
CA ASP A 21 3.77 3.68 19.90
C ASP A 21 4.15 2.48 19.01
N GLU A 22 4.28 1.29 19.61
CA GLU A 22 4.65 0.05 18.92
C GLU A 22 3.71 -0.30 17.78
N CYS A 23 2.43 0.03 17.94
CA CYS A 23 1.40 -0.22 16.93
C CYS A 23 1.68 0.51 15.60
N PHE A 24 2.43 1.62 15.60
CA PHE A 24 2.85 2.30 14.37
C PHE A 24 3.90 1.49 13.61
N ILE A 25 4.88 0.94 14.34
CA ILE A 25 5.96 0.12 13.76
C ILE A 25 5.40 -1.23 13.29
N GLU A 26 4.52 -1.84 14.08
CA GLU A 26 3.80 -3.05 13.68
C GLU A 26 3.02 -2.83 12.38
N LYS A 27 2.29 -1.72 12.28
CA LYS A 27 1.50 -1.40 11.10
C LYS A 27 2.35 -1.12 9.86
N ASP A 28 3.50 -0.44 10.03
CA ASP A 28 4.50 -0.28 8.96
C ASP A 28 5.01 -1.65 8.46
N TRP A 29 5.28 -2.57 9.37
CA TRP A 29 5.74 -3.91 9.04
C TRP A 29 4.71 -4.68 8.19
N TYR A 30 3.44 -4.69 8.61
CA TYR A 30 2.36 -5.29 7.81
C TYR A 30 2.17 -4.57 6.47
N ALA A 31 2.21 -3.24 6.45
CA ALA A 31 2.04 -2.44 5.24
C ALA A 31 3.11 -2.79 4.18
N MET A 32 4.39 -2.85 4.55
CA MET A 32 5.46 -3.16 3.60
C MET A 32 5.42 -4.61 3.14
N ARG A 33 5.04 -5.56 4.01
CA ARG A 33 4.83 -6.96 3.60
C ARG A 33 3.68 -7.12 2.60
N ILE A 34 2.58 -6.37 2.78
CA ILE A 34 1.49 -6.30 1.81
C ILE A 34 2.01 -5.76 0.47
N ILE A 35 2.80 -4.68 0.47
CA ILE A 35 3.42 -4.17 -0.77
C ILE A 35 4.32 -5.22 -1.42
N GLY A 36 5.09 -5.97 -0.64
CA GLY A 36 5.95 -7.04 -1.15
C GLY A 36 5.18 -8.18 -1.84
N VAL A 37 3.94 -8.46 -1.41
CA VAL A 37 3.03 -9.36 -2.14
C VAL A 37 2.53 -8.70 -3.42
N LEU A 38 2.10 -7.44 -3.35
CA LEU A 38 1.61 -6.69 -4.51
C LEU A 38 2.69 -6.50 -5.59
N SER A 39 3.98 -6.44 -5.21
CA SER A 39 5.10 -6.31 -6.15
C SER A 39 5.32 -7.53 -7.04
N GLN A 40 4.76 -8.68 -6.67
CA GLN A 40 4.84 -9.90 -7.48
C GLN A 40 3.79 -9.93 -8.59
N ILE A 41 2.80 -9.03 -8.55
CA ILE A 41 1.72 -8.98 -9.53
C ILE A 41 2.25 -8.44 -10.86
N GLN A 42 2.34 -9.31 -11.86
CA GLN A 42 2.64 -8.96 -13.24
C GLN A 42 1.37 -9.01 -14.07
N ASP A 43 1.05 -7.95 -14.83
CA ASP A 43 -0.11 -7.91 -15.71
C ASP A 43 0.23 -7.24 -17.05
N PRO A 44 -0.26 -7.77 -18.19
CA PRO A 44 0.07 -7.23 -19.50
C PRO A 44 -0.60 -5.88 -19.80
N THR A 45 -1.64 -5.49 -19.05
CA THR A 45 -2.38 -4.26 -19.30
C THR A 45 -2.12 -3.21 -18.24
N PHE A 46 -1.92 -3.64 -16.99
CA PHE A 46 -1.88 -2.76 -15.84
C PHE A 46 -0.60 -2.91 -15.02
N GLN A 47 -0.17 -1.81 -14.42
CA GLN A 47 0.88 -1.79 -13.43
C GLN A 47 0.39 -1.02 -12.21
N LEU A 48 0.53 -1.62 -11.01
CA LEU A 48 0.32 -0.89 -9.77
C LEU A 48 1.44 0.13 -9.58
N VAL A 49 1.09 1.36 -9.20
CA VAL A 49 2.04 2.43 -8.90
C VAL A 49 1.72 2.99 -7.53
N PHE A 50 2.66 2.90 -6.60
CA PHE A 50 2.46 3.32 -5.21
C PHE A 50 2.41 4.83 -5.11
N SER A 51 1.47 5.37 -4.34
CA SER A 51 1.16 6.80 -4.31
C SER A 51 0.87 7.27 -2.89
N GLY A 52 0.45 8.54 -2.77
CA GLY A 52 -0.03 9.08 -1.52
C GLY A 52 1.08 9.34 -0.49
N GLY A 53 0.66 9.47 0.77
CA GLY A 53 1.56 9.85 1.87
C GLY A 53 2.61 8.80 2.19
N THR A 54 2.21 7.53 2.15
CA THR A 54 3.06 6.41 2.49
C THR A 54 4.17 6.21 1.45
N SER A 55 3.89 6.49 0.16
CA SER A 55 4.93 6.50 -0.87
C SER A 55 5.98 7.60 -0.61
N LEU A 56 5.55 8.82 -0.27
CA LEU A 56 6.48 9.92 0.05
C LEU A 56 7.37 9.61 1.25
N SER A 57 6.85 8.95 2.29
CA SER A 57 7.65 8.58 3.47
C SER A 57 8.55 7.37 3.21
N LYS A 58 8.02 6.28 2.62
CA LYS A 58 8.74 5.01 2.49
C LYS A 58 9.62 4.92 1.25
N GLY A 59 9.16 5.44 0.12
CA GLY A 59 9.90 5.42 -1.13
C GLY A 59 10.88 6.58 -1.28
N PHE A 60 10.52 7.78 -0.80
CA PHE A 60 11.33 8.98 -1.01
C PHE A 60 11.96 9.56 0.25
N GLY A 61 11.48 9.18 1.44
CA GLY A 61 11.97 9.77 2.70
C GLY A 61 11.70 11.27 2.86
N LEU A 62 10.74 11.81 2.10
CA LEU A 62 10.48 13.26 2.05
C LEU A 62 9.62 13.77 3.21
N ILE A 63 8.87 12.88 3.85
CA ILE A 63 8.01 13.23 5.00
C ILE A 63 8.15 12.19 6.11
N GLN A 64 8.06 12.67 7.35
CA GLN A 64 8.12 11.84 8.55
C GLN A 64 6.73 11.80 9.21
N ARG A 65 5.82 11.03 8.60
CA ARG A 65 4.51 10.76 9.17
C ARG A 65 4.15 9.30 9.02
N PHE A 66 3.46 8.78 10.03
CA PHE A 66 2.81 7.49 9.90
C PHE A 66 1.55 7.64 9.07
N SER A 67 1.35 6.67 8.18
CA SER A 67 0.18 6.59 7.35
C SER A 67 -0.29 5.14 7.37
N GLU A 68 -1.59 5.00 7.50
CA GLU A 68 -2.27 3.71 7.61
C GLU A 68 -2.88 3.25 6.28
N ASP A 69 -2.81 4.11 5.26
CA ASP A 69 -3.30 3.86 3.92
C ASP A 69 -2.17 3.38 3.00
N LEU A 70 -2.50 2.43 2.14
CA LEU A 70 -1.72 2.02 0.98
C LEU A 70 -2.46 2.47 -0.27
N ASP A 71 -2.08 3.65 -0.79
CA ASP A 71 -2.71 4.26 -1.95
C ASP A 71 -1.99 3.85 -3.24
N PHE A 72 -2.72 3.35 -4.24
CA PHE A 72 -2.16 3.04 -5.56
C PHE A 72 -2.92 3.71 -6.70
N LYS A 73 -2.15 4.17 -7.69
CA LYS A 73 -2.62 4.42 -9.06
C LYS A 73 -2.39 3.18 -9.93
N VAL A 74 -3.07 3.09 -11.07
CA VAL A 74 -2.89 1.99 -12.03
C VAL A 74 -2.46 2.56 -13.39
N LYS A 75 -1.19 2.38 -13.73
CA LYS A 75 -0.65 2.75 -15.06
C LYS A 75 -1.14 1.74 -16.10
N ILE A 76 -1.66 2.25 -17.22
CA ILE A 76 -2.03 1.43 -18.38
C ILE A 76 -0.80 1.28 -19.27
N ILE A 77 -0.28 0.06 -19.43
CA ILE A 77 0.93 -0.23 -20.22
C ILE A 77 0.60 -0.27 -21.72
N ASN A 78 -0.52 -0.90 -22.08
CA ASN A 78 -0.90 -1.14 -23.47
C ASN A 78 -2.12 -0.30 -23.86
N ASN A 79 -1.92 0.68 -24.74
CA ASN A 79 -2.85 1.79 -24.98
C ASN A 79 -3.81 1.58 -26.17
N HIS A 80 -4.14 0.34 -26.53
CA HIS A 80 -5.19 0.13 -27.53
C HIS A 80 -6.55 0.43 -26.91
N PRO A 81 -7.28 1.47 -27.36
CA PRO A 81 -8.49 1.92 -26.69
C PRO A 81 -9.57 0.84 -26.80
N PRO A 82 -9.85 0.09 -25.72
CA PRO A 82 -10.92 -0.88 -25.73
C PRO A 82 -12.24 -0.12 -25.65
N SER A 83 -13.34 -0.76 -26.05
CA SER A 83 -14.67 -0.24 -25.72
C SER A 83 -14.81 -0.03 -24.20
N LYS A 84 -15.66 0.92 -23.77
CA LYS A 84 -15.88 1.22 -22.34
C LYS A 84 -16.17 -0.04 -21.51
N ASN A 85 -17.01 -0.94 -22.03
CA ASN A 85 -17.34 -2.21 -21.39
C ASN A 85 -16.12 -3.13 -21.24
N ARG A 86 -15.23 -3.18 -22.24
CA ARG A 86 -14.02 -3.99 -22.19
C ARG A 86 -13.03 -3.43 -21.16
N GLN A 87 -12.88 -2.11 -21.08
CA GLN A 87 -12.06 -1.48 -20.03
C GLN A 87 -12.58 -1.79 -18.63
N GLN A 88 -13.88 -1.66 -18.39
CA GLN A 88 -14.48 -2.00 -17.10
C GLN A 88 -14.25 -3.47 -16.72
N LYS A 89 -14.39 -4.39 -17.69
CA LYS A 89 -14.12 -5.82 -17.48
C LYS A 89 -12.65 -6.07 -17.11
N GLN A 90 -11.72 -5.41 -17.80
CA GLN A 90 -10.28 -5.51 -17.49
C GLN A 90 -9.96 -4.97 -16.09
N ARG A 91 -10.50 -3.81 -15.71
CA ARG A 91 -10.33 -3.25 -14.35
C ARG A 91 -10.87 -4.18 -13.28
N LYS A 92 -12.05 -4.77 -13.52
CA LYS A 92 -12.64 -5.78 -12.63
C LYS A 92 -11.70 -6.99 -12.48
N ALA A 93 -11.23 -7.56 -13.59
CA ALA A 93 -10.32 -8.70 -13.55
C ALA A 93 -9.01 -8.40 -12.82
N PHE A 94 -8.45 -7.20 -13.02
CA PHE A 94 -7.23 -6.79 -12.33
C PHE A 94 -7.43 -6.59 -10.82
N ARG A 95 -8.55 -5.99 -10.40
CA ARG A 95 -8.93 -5.94 -8.98
C ARG A 95 -9.04 -7.34 -8.40
N ASP A 96 -9.78 -8.22 -9.08
CA ASP A 96 -10.02 -9.57 -8.57
C ASP A 96 -8.68 -10.34 -8.42
N LYS A 97 -7.76 -10.18 -9.39
CA LYS A 97 -6.36 -10.69 -9.30
C LYS A 97 -5.57 -10.11 -8.12
N ILE A 98 -5.70 -8.81 -7.82
CA ILE A 98 -5.05 -8.20 -6.65
C ILE A 98 -5.55 -8.85 -5.36
N LEU A 99 -6.86 -8.98 -5.22
CA LEU A 99 -7.48 -9.56 -4.03
C LEU A 99 -7.08 -11.04 -3.88
N GLU A 100 -7.13 -11.81 -4.95
CA GLU A 100 -6.70 -13.22 -4.98
C GLU A 100 -5.23 -13.39 -4.58
N ASN A 101 -4.32 -12.51 -5.05
CA ASN A 101 -2.92 -12.56 -4.62
C ASN A 101 -2.79 -12.31 -3.12
N LEU A 102 -3.47 -11.29 -2.58
CA LEU A 102 -3.42 -10.98 -1.15
C LEU A 102 -3.99 -12.11 -0.28
N GLU A 103 -5.00 -12.83 -0.76
CA GLU A 103 -5.57 -14.01 -0.10
C GLU A 103 -4.70 -15.26 -0.27
N GLN A 104 -3.99 -15.43 -1.39
CA GLN A 104 -3.10 -16.58 -1.59
C GLN A 104 -1.90 -16.54 -0.64
N TYR A 105 -1.35 -15.36 -0.37
CA TYR A 105 -0.21 -15.18 0.54
C TYR A 105 -0.65 -14.93 2.00
N GLN A 106 -1.89 -15.30 2.34
CA GLN A 106 -2.50 -15.13 3.65
C GLN A 106 -1.84 -16.02 4.71
N THR A 107 -0.84 -15.48 5.41
CA THR A 107 -0.17 -16.19 6.52
C THR A 107 -0.54 -15.62 7.89
N ASP A 108 -0.77 -14.31 7.96
CA ASP A 108 -1.05 -13.60 9.22
C ASP A 108 -1.89 -12.31 9.06
N TRP A 109 -2.58 -12.15 7.92
CA TRP A 109 -3.61 -11.13 7.70
C TRP A 109 -4.88 -11.73 7.08
N GLN A 110 -5.90 -10.91 6.84
CA GLN A 110 -7.14 -11.28 6.14
C GLN A 110 -7.67 -10.07 5.37
N VAL A 111 -8.02 -10.28 4.10
CA VAL A 111 -8.71 -9.27 3.29
C VAL A 111 -10.20 -9.27 3.67
N ASP A 112 -10.72 -8.14 4.13
CA ASP A 112 -12.12 -8.01 4.52
C ASP A 112 -13.01 -7.70 3.31
N LEU A 113 -13.35 -8.75 2.56
CA LEU A 113 -14.20 -8.63 1.37
C LEU A 113 -15.63 -8.15 1.69
N ASN A 114 -16.11 -8.31 2.93
CA ASN A 114 -17.41 -7.78 3.34
C ASN A 114 -17.39 -6.25 3.42
N ALA A 115 -16.22 -5.66 3.66
CA ALA A 115 -15.99 -4.22 3.68
C ALA A 115 -15.41 -3.67 2.37
N LEU A 116 -15.38 -4.45 1.29
CA LEU A 116 -14.89 -4.03 -0.02
C LEU A 116 -15.81 -2.98 -0.65
N GLN A 117 -15.30 -1.76 -0.78
CA GLN A 117 -15.98 -0.66 -1.47
C GLN A 117 -15.48 -0.55 -2.90
N LYS A 118 -16.39 -0.32 -3.85
CA LYS A 118 -16.09 -0.22 -5.28
C LYS A 118 -16.67 1.09 -5.82
N GLY A 119 -15.87 1.82 -6.58
CA GLY A 119 -16.32 3.01 -7.30
C GLY A 119 -17.00 2.67 -8.62
N ASN A 120 -17.59 3.70 -9.22
CA ASN A 120 -18.28 3.61 -10.51
C ASN A 120 -17.37 3.04 -11.60
N GLU A 121 -17.95 2.24 -12.50
CA GLU A 121 -17.24 1.62 -13.63
C GLU A 121 -15.97 0.83 -13.25
N SER A 122 -15.85 0.36 -12.00
CA SER A 122 -14.62 -0.27 -11.48
C SER A 122 -13.38 0.62 -11.60
N LYS A 123 -13.53 1.95 -11.52
CA LYS A 123 -12.40 2.91 -11.52
C LYS A 123 -11.69 3.02 -10.18
N PHE A 124 -12.29 2.49 -9.13
CA PHE A 124 -11.75 2.57 -7.78
C PHE A 124 -12.19 1.36 -6.98
N PHE A 125 -11.34 0.92 -6.05
CA PHE A 125 -11.79 0.11 -4.92
C PHE A 125 -10.96 0.39 -3.68
N LYS A 126 -11.56 0.08 -2.54
CA LYS A 126 -10.99 0.24 -1.22
C LYS A 126 -11.36 -0.96 -0.36
N VAL A 127 -10.38 -1.57 0.30
CA VAL A 127 -10.59 -2.76 1.12
C VAL A 127 -9.71 -2.75 2.38
N PRO A 128 -10.26 -3.05 3.56
CA PRO A 128 -9.47 -3.27 4.77
C PRO A 128 -8.70 -4.60 4.70
N ILE A 129 -7.45 -4.59 5.13
CA ILE A 129 -6.62 -5.77 5.36
C ILE A 129 -6.36 -5.84 6.86
N ARG A 130 -7.03 -6.79 7.52
CA ARG A 130 -7.00 -7.00 8.97
C ARG A 130 -5.87 -7.94 9.33
N TYR A 131 -5.24 -7.73 10.48
CA TYR A 131 -4.24 -8.63 11.05
C TYR A 131 -4.50 -8.75 12.55
N GLN A 132 -3.94 -9.77 13.19
CA GLN A 132 -4.03 -9.93 14.64
C GLN A 132 -2.98 -9.01 15.29
N PRO A 133 -3.38 -7.95 16.01
CA PRO A 133 -2.41 -7.03 16.58
C PRO A 133 -1.63 -7.69 17.73
N LEU A 134 -0.32 -7.45 17.75
CA LEU A 134 0.59 -7.82 18.84
C LEU A 134 0.59 -6.79 19.96
N PHE A 135 0.29 -5.53 19.62
CA PHE A 135 0.28 -4.41 20.56
C PHE A 135 -1.12 -3.77 20.65
N GLN A 136 -1.37 -3.04 21.73
CA GLN A 136 -2.62 -2.30 21.88
C GLN A 136 -2.69 -1.21 20.80
N VAL A 137 -3.73 -1.25 19.99
CA VAL A 137 -3.97 -0.23 18.96
C VAL A 137 -4.34 1.08 19.64
N SER A 138 -3.62 2.16 19.31
CA SER A 138 -3.95 3.49 19.82
C SER A 138 -5.33 3.94 19.31
N ASN A 139 -6.06 4.75 20.09
CA ASN A 139 -7.38 5.25 19.68
C ASN A 139 -7.37 6.06 18.38
N SER A 140 -6.19 6.50 17.93
CA SER A 140 -6.00 7.33 16.74
C SER A 140 -5.75 6.52 15.47
N LEU A 141 -5.61 5.19 15.56
CA LEU A 141 -5.31 4.30 14.43
C LEU A 141 -6.45 3.33 14.14
N ARG A 142 -6.70 3.06 12.85
CA ARG A 142 -7.55 1.91 12.49
C ARG A 142 -6.83 0.60 12.82
N PRO A 143 -7.54 -0.45 13.25
CA PRO A 143 -6.96 -1.77 13.54
C PRO A 143 -6.67 -2.61 12.27
N HIS A 144 -6.52 -1.96 11.11
CA HIS A 144 -6.30 -2.60 9.81
C HIS A 144 -5.46 -1.69 8.92
N VAL A 145 -4.77 -2.27 7.94
CA VAL A 145 -4.18 -1.53 6.82
C VAL A 145 -5.28 -1.30 5.79
N GLN A 146 -5.39 -0.08 5.27
CA GLN A 146 -6.37 0.23 4.23
C GLN A 146 -5.70 0.20 2.87
N LEU A 147 -6.13 -0.71 1.99
CA LEU A 147 -5.72 -0.69 0.59
C LEU A 147 -6.70 0.14 -0.23
N GLU A 148 -6.20 1.13 -0.97
CA GLU A 148 -6.96 1.94 -1.92
C GLU A 148 -6.30 1.90 -3.28
N VAL A 149 -7.07 1.59 -4.33
CA VAL A 149 -6.56 1.51 -5.70
C VAL A 149 -7.47 2.29 -6.63
N THR A 150 -6.87 3.25 -7.35
CA THR A 150 -7.54 4.08 -8.35
C THR A 150 -7.00 3.73 -9.74
N PHE A 151 -7.90 3.38 -10.66
CA PHE A 151 -7.58 3.07 -12.05
C PHE A 151 -7.44 4.35 -12.88
N GLU A 152 -6.41 5.11 -12.53
CA GLU A 152 -5.96 6.32 -13.18
C GLU A 152 -4.47 6.20 -13.39
N SER A 153 -3.99 6.49 -14.60
CA SER A 153 -2.56 6.46 -14.89
C SER A 153 -1.89 7.72 -14.32
N PRO A 154 -0.72 7.59 -13.67
CA PRO A 154 0.08 8.75 -13.28
C PRO A 154 0.34 9.67 -14.49
N ALA A 155 0.34 10.98 -14.24
CA ALA A 155 0.61 11.98 -15.28
C ALA A 155 2.11 12.07 -15.60
N LEU A 156 2.97 11.83 -14.61
CA LEU A 156 4.42 11.76 -14.74
C LEU A 156 4.89 10.31 -14.72
N GLU A 157 6.06 10.07 -15.31
CA GLU A 157 6.67 8.73 -15.25
C GLU A 157 6.99 8.34 -13.80
N PRO A 158 6.57 7.14 -13.36
CA PRO A 158 6.87 6.66 -12.01
C PRO A 158 8.38 6.51 -11.77
N GLU A 159 8.81 6.78 -10.54
CA GLU A 159 10.16 6.51 -10.08
C GLU A 159 10.22 5.16 -9.37
N LEU A 160 11.20 4.33 -9.71
CA LEU A 160 11.41 3.05 -9.05
C LEU A 160 12.10 3.26 -7.70
N LYS A 161 11.54 2.69 -6.63
CA LYS A 161 12.08 2.78 -5.26
C LYS A 161 12.07 1.43 -4.57
N ASP A 162 13.05 1.21 -3.70
CA ASP A 162 13.04 0.10 -2.77
C ASP A 162 12.19 0.46 -1.56
N LEU A 163 11.22 -0.39 -1.22
CA LEU A 163 10.27 -0.19 -0.14
C LEU A 163 10.56 -1.19 0.96
N GLN A 164 10.89 -0.68 2.14
CA GLN A 164 11.33 -1.51 3.25
C GLN A 164 10.73 -1.11 4.60
N SER A 165 10.29 -2.09 5.40
CA SER A 165 9.82 -1.82 6.77
C SER A 165 10.95 -1.41 7.71
N PHE A 166 10.60 -0.74 8.82
CA PHE A 166 11.58 -0.47 9.88
C PHE A 166 12.15 -1.76 10.47
N VAL A 167 11.30 -2.78 10.64
CA VAL A 167 11.70 -4.12 11.07
C VAL A 167 12.70 -4.74 10.09
N GLY A 168 12.40 -4.72 8.79
CA GLY A 168 13.29 -5.28 7.76
C GLY A 168 14.65 -4.59 7.73
N LYS A 169 14.68 -3.27 7.92
CA LYS A 169 15.92 -2.49 8.08
C LYS A 169 16.71 -2.92 9.32
N ALA A 170 16.07 -3.00 10.48
CA ALA A 170 16.71 -3.41 11.73
C ALA A 170 17.30 -4.83 11.65
N LEU A 171 16.58 -5.74 10.96
CA LEU A 171 17.00 -7.11 10.71
C LEU A 171 18.01 -7.27 9.56
N LYS A 172 18.40 -6.16 8.89
CA LYS A 172 19.28 -6.18 7.71
C LYS A 172 18.82 -7.13 6.60
N GLN A 173 17.50 -7.23 6.42
CA GLN A 173 16.89 -8.02 5.36
C GLN A 173 16.89 -7.25 4.04
N GLN A 174 16.56 -7.93 2.94
CA GLN A 174 16.27 -7.23 1.69
C GLN A 174 14.94 -6.45 1.80
N PRO A 175 14.76 -5.39 0.99
CA PRO A 175 13.48 -4.70 0.89
C PRO A 175 12.34 -5.65 0.54
N GLU A 176 11.17 -5.48 1.15
CA GLU A 176 9.97 -6.26 0.84
C GLU A 176 9.53 -6.06 -0.62
N ALA A 177 9.76 -4.88 -1.19
CA ALA A 177 9.61 -4.64 -2.62
C ALA A 177 10.82 -3.88 -3.18
N ILE A 178 11.46 -4.44 -4.19
CA ILE A 178 12.62 -3.87 -4.87
C ILE A 178 12.17 -3.21 -6.17
N ASN A 179 12.69 -2.03 -6.49
CA ASN A 179 12.35 -1.27 -7.70
C ASN A 179 10.83 -1.11 -7.92
N PHE A 180 10.07 -0.87 -6.86
CA PHE A 180 8.62 -0.70 -6.96
C PHE A 180 8.29 0.69 -7.54
N PRO A 181 7.45 0.79 -8.58
CA PRO A 181 7.09 2.07 -9.18
C PRO A 181 6.27 2.93 -8.21
N CYS A 182 6.76 4.14 -7.96
CA CYS A 182 6.12 5.14 -7.11
C CYS A 182 5.74 6.38 -7.94
N VAL A 183 4.58 6.96 -7.67
CA VAL A 183 4.14 8.21 -8.31
C VAL A 183 5.17 9.30 -8.00
N ASN A 184 5.49 10.10 -9.02
CA ASN A 184 6.46 11.19 -8.87
C ASN A 184 6.05 12.12 -7.71
N PRO A 185 6.98 12.56 -6.83
CA PRO A 185 6.65 13.42 -5.70
C PRO A 185 6.01 14.75 -6.12
N ILE A 186 6.36 15.29 -7.29
CA ILE A 186 5.78 16.53 -7.83
C ILE A 186 4.29 16.32 -8.12
N GLU A 187 3.93 15.20 -8.75
CA GLU A 187 2.53 14.85 -9.01
C GLU A 187 1.78 14.62 -7.69
N THR A 188 2.37 13.91 -6.73
CA THR A 188 1.74 13.70 -5.42
C THR A 188 1.51 15.02 -4.68
N ALA A 189 2.46 15.97 -4.77
CA ALA A 189 2.30 17.31 -4.19
C ALA A 189 1.17 18.09 -4.88
N ALA A 190 1.09 18.04 -6.22
CA ALA A 190 0.02 18.66 -6.99
C ALA A 190 -1.35 18.08 -6.63
N ASP A 191 -1.47 16.75 -6.53
CA ASP A 191 -2.70 16.05 -6.13
C ASP A 191 -3.14 16.50 -4.72
N LYS A 192 -2.19 16.63 -3.78
CA LYS A 192 -2.50 17.09 -2.40
C LYS A 192 -2.91 18.56 -2.35
N LEU A 193 -2.26 19.43 -3.12
CA LEU A 193 -2.66 20.85 -3.23
C LEU A 193 -4.05 20.97 -3.84
N SER A 194 -4.32 20.26 -4.93
CA SER A 194 -5.64 20.21 -5.56
C SER A 194 -6.71 19.74 -4.56
N ALA A 195 -6.49 18.62 -3.86
CA ALA A 195 -7.43 18.10 -2.87
C ALA A 195 -7.70 19.06 -1.69
N LEU A 196 -6.76 19.97 -1.38
CA LEU A 196 -6.91 20.98 -0.34
C LEU A 196 -7.72 22.19 -0.84
N VAL A 197 -7.51 22.60 -2.09
CA VAL A 197 -8.19 23.76 -2.72
C VAL A 197 -9.64 23.44 -3.09
N TRP A 198 -9.96 22.20 -3.48
CA TRP A 198 -11.31 21.80 -3.90
C TRP A 198 -12.22 21.33 -2.75
N ARG A 199 -11.75 21.37 -1.50
CA ARG A 199 -12.57 21.21 -0.30
C ARG A 199 -13.08 22.58 0.17
N ILE A 200 -14.00 23.17 -0.60
CA ILE A 200 -14.77 24.37 -0.22
C ILE A 200 -16.25 24.01 -0.22
#